data_AF-A0ABD3M8L1-F1
#
_entry.id   AF-A0ABD3M8L1-F1
#
_cell.length_a   1.000
_cell.length_b   1.000
_cell.length_c   1.000
_cell.angle_alpha   90.00
_cell.angle_beta   90.00
_cell.angle_gamma   90.00
#
_symmetry.space_group_name_H-M   'P 1'
#
loop_
_entity.id
_entity.type
_entity.pdbx_description
1 polymer ?
#
loop_
_entity_poly.entity_id
_entity_poly.type
_entity_poly.pdbx_seq_one_letter_code
_entity_poly.pdbx_strand_id
1 'polypeptide(L)'
;MRWSILAFALSPPTLTYMTRTKRNSSRRLPSQPVNEDGDDAPSLPSPSTKRRKKKLTSSSSYDSMPPLLDLGKLVRGTLVKRPSAVIRSPYVADVSLLDDSGKSTTKMKAESSSKTATTLLAHAPALDVGGMCVVGSEIYLSERGGDGKTSHSIELVRGAPLRGIGIGMLTTTSSNDDSTGRGVLVGAHPRLGELIAEEVLKLGLLREALPLKSGFELGPVNDINSSKKKESPKKKASPKKGERTGDQSLQNSITTTTNANIDNKTSPATKINLSQQVTLGDSRVDFQISLTQTRNSVDSSHRVVFEVKNVVCADFESGTEPTPSGPGDCIIVAPPSTSSSNNKKEGYQRSALFPWGRTRGQKFDGRPVVSERACKHLRNLQSLLDENVTPVVLFIVNRSDCQSVRACREKCPVFAEILEDVVRSGVKALAVRVRWTEEGQCFFDGIIPVHV
;
A
#
# COMPACT_ATOMS: atom_id res chain seq x y z
N MET A 1 61.33 -0.96 11.71
CA MET A 1 62.03 0.16 11.03
C MET A 1 61.00 0.92 10.21
N ARG A 2 60.45 2.04 10.73
CA ARG A 2 60.64 3.44 10.27
C ARG A 2 60.39 3.60 8.75
N TRP A 3 59.18 4.00 8.34
CA TRP A 3 58.69 5.39 8.05
C TRP A 3 59.49 6.14 6.97
N SER A 4 58.83 6.51 5.85
CA SER A 4 58.59 7.91 5.40
C SER A 4 58.19 7.99 3.91
N ILE A 5 57.63 9.16 3.52
CA ILE A 5 57.43 9.76 2.17
C ILE A 5 56.02 9.53 1.57
N LEU A 6 55.20 10.51 1.19
CA LEU A 6 55.26 11.98 1.21
C LEU A 6 53.78 12.48 1.11
N ALA A 7 53.40 13.48 1.89
CA ALA A 7 52.12 14.18 1.77
C ALA A 7 52.30 15.45 0.92
N PHE A 8 51.47 15.65 -0.11
CA PHE A 8 51.36 16.91 -0.83
C PHE A 8 50.22 17.73 -0.22
N ALA A 9 50.59 18.86 0.37
CA ALA A 9 49.68 19.91 0.80
C ALA A 9 49.35 20.81 -0.39
N LEU A 10 48.07 21.10 -0.59
CA LEU A 10 47.62 22.23 -1.41
C LEU A 10 46.72 23.12 -0.53
N SER A 11 47.18 24.35 -0.35
CA SER A 11 46.53 25.43 0.38
C SER A 11 45.25 25.92 -0.32
N PRO A 12 44.28 26.48 0.43
CA PRO A 12 43.04 27.02 -0.12
C PRO A 12 43.17 28.50 -0.49
N PRO A 13 42.33 29.03 -1.39
CA PRO A 13 42.07 30.47 -1.45
C PRO A 13 40.84 30.85 -0.59
N THR A 14 41.09 31.66 0.44
CA THR A 14 40.23 32.76 0.92
C THR A 14 40.15 33.82 -0.20
N LEU A 15 39.09 34.60 -0.45
CA LEU A 15 38.21 35.47 0.34
C LEU A 15 37.05 35.85 -0.63
N THR A 16 35.81 36.15 -0.25
CA THR A 16 35.37 37.50 0.19
C THR A 16 33.88 37.43 0.54
N TYR A 17 33.51 38.04 1.67
CA TYR A 17 32.16 38.12 2.21
C TYR A 17 31.51 39.48 1.90
N MET A 18 30.22 39.46 1.57
CA MET A 18 29.16 40.49 1.67
C MET A 18 29.45 41.99 1.43
N THR A 19 28.58 42.67 0.67
CA THR A 19 27.44 43.44 1.22
C THR A 19 26.67 44.22 0.12
N ARG A 20 25.43 44.62 0.49
CA ARG A 20 24.52 45.64 -0.13
C ARG A 20 23.75 45.20 -1.39
N THR A 21 22.47 45.52 -1.58
CA THR A 21 21.66 46.64 -1.06
C THR A 21 20.16 46.33 -1.21
N LYS A 22 19.36 46.86 -0.28
CA LYS A 22 17.90 47.04 -0.40
C LYS A 22 17.55 47.84 -1.66
N ARG A 23 16.49 47.44 -2.37
CA ARG A 23 15.68 48.38 -3.18
C ARG A 23 14.20 48.03 -3.10
N ASN A 24 13.49 48.90 -2.39
CA ASN A 24 12.07 49.17 -2.59
C ASN A 24 11.83 49.61 -4.04
N SER A 25 10.76 49.14 -4.65
CA SER A 25 9.98 49.98 -5.56
C SER A 25 8.56 49.47 -5.65
N SER A 26 7.69 50.16 -4.92
CA SER A 26 6.28 50.28 -5.19
C SER A 26 6.06 50.83 -6.60
N ARG A 27 5.27 50.16 -7.43
CA ARG A 27 4.60 50.79 -8.58
C ARG A 27 3.10 50.61 -8.43
N ARG A 28 2.47 51.69 -7.95
CA ARG A 28 1.07 52.02 -8.21
C ARG A 28 0.90 52.18 -9.71
N LEU A 29 -0.16 51.59 -10.26
CA LEU A 29 -0.74 52.00 -11.54
C LEU A 29 -2.04 52.77 -11.26
N PRO A 30 -2.38 53.77 -12.09
CA PRO A 30 -3.45 54.71 -11.80
C PRO A 30 -4.82 54.21 -12.29
N SER A 31 -5.81 54.79 -11.65
CA SER A 31 -7.25 54.62 -11.82
C SER A 31 -7.86 55.50 -12.93
N GLN A 32 -8.88 54.95 -13.62
CA GLN A 32 -10.04 55.62 -14.28
C GLN A 32 -9.77 56.27 -15.67
N PRO A 33 -10.74 56.34 -16.62
CA PRO A 33 -12.18 56.56 -16.36
C PRO A 33 -13.22 55.69 -17.11
N VAL A 34 -14.41 55.78 -16.52
CA VAL A 34 -15.78 55.55 -16.99
C VAL A 34 -16.01 55.97 -18.44
N ASN A 35 -16.76 55.15 -19.20
CA ASN A 35 -17.62 55.58 -20.30
C ASN A 35 -18.89 54.72 -20.30
N GLU A 36 -20.03 55.42 -20.33
CA GLU A 36 -21.38 54.92 -20.57
C GLU A 36 -21.61 54.73 -22.10
N ASP A 37 -22.84 54.34 -22.46
CA ASP A 37 -23.36 53.96 -23.79
C ASP A 37 -23.19 52.45 -24.08
N GLY A 38 -24.21 51.59 -24.09
CA GLY A 38 -25.63 51.78 -24.35
C GLY A 38 -25.92 51.39 -25.80
N ASP A 39 -26.14 50.10 -26.06
CA ASP A 39 -26.85 49.64 -27.27
C ASP A 39 -27.40 48.22 -27.10
N ASP A 40 -28.70 48.13 -27.38
CA ASP A 40 -29.58 46.96 -27.32
C ASP A 40 -29.31 45.94 -28.44
N ALA A 41 -29.20 44.65 -28.08
CA ALA A 41 -29.56 43.56 -28.99
C ALA A 41 -29.94 42.27 -28.21
N PRO A 42 -30.98 41.53 -28.64
CA PRO A 42 -31.70 40.59 -27.79
C PRO A 42 -31.05 39.20 -27.74
N SER A 43 -30.71 38.72 -26.53
CA SER A 43 -30.23 37.36 -26.30
C SER A 43 -31.38 36.37 -26.04
N LEU A 44 -31.40 35.32 -26.86
CA LEU A 44 -32.24 34.12 -26.80
C LEU A 44 -32.21 33.41 -25.42
N PRO A 45 -33.28 32.68 -25.04
CA PRO A 45 -33.42 32.08 -23.73
C PRO A 45 -32.43 30.94 -23.50
N SER A 46 -31.55 31.10 -22.52
CA SER A 46 -30.69 30.04 -21.99
C SER A 46 -31.52 29.01 -21.23
N PRO A 47 -31.45 27.70 -21.55
CA PRO A 47 -32.10 26.67 -20.75
C PRO A 47 -31.31 26.48 -19.44
N SER A 48 -31.92 26.91 -18.35
CA SER A 48 -31.49 26.67 -16.98
C SER A 48 -31.67 25.19 -16.62
N THR A 49 -30.72 24.34 -16.98
CA THR A 49 -30.65 22.98 -16.42
C THR A 49 -29.55 22.95 -15.38
N LYS A 50 -29.94 23.14 -14.10
CA LYS A 50 -29.11 22.85 -12.93
C LYS A 50 -28.64 21.40 -13.01
N ARG A 51 -27.47 21.18 -13.62
CA ARG A 51 -26.80 19.88 -13.67
C ARG A 51 -26.30 19.60 -12.25
N ARG A 52 -27.15 18.96 -11.44
CA ARG A 52 -26.78 18.36 -10.15
C ARG A 52 -25.52 17.53 -10.38
N LYS A 53 -24.36 18.02 -9.92
CA LYS A 53 -23.19 17.16 -9.69
C LYS A 53 -23.64 16.12 -8.67
N LYS A 54 -24.00 14.93 -9.13
CA LYS A 54 -24.18 13.76 -8.27
C LYS A 54 -22.84 13.53 -7.59
N LYS A 55 -22.75 13.94 -6.32
CA LYS A 55 -21.70 13.51 -5.41
C LYS A 55 -21.85 11.99 -5.30
N LEU A 56 -20.92 11.25 -5.87
CA LEU A 56 -20.88 9.79 -5.80
C LEU A 56 -20.61 9.44 -4.33
N THR A 57 -21.66 9.16 -3.57
CA THR A 57 -21.56 8.59 -2.23
C THR A 57 -21.67 7.07 -2.41
N SER A 58 -20.53 6.40 -2.65
CA SER A 58 -20.45 4.97 -2.97
C SER A 58 -20.15 4.08 -1.75
N SER A 59 -20.57 4.48 -0.54
CA SER A 59 -20.11 3.83 0.69
C SER A 59 -21.00 2.69 1.22
N SER A 60 -22.00 2.20 0.47
CA SER A 60 -22.94 1.19 0.98
C SER A 60 -22.88 -0.19 0.29
N SER A 61 -21.99 -0.44 -0.68
CA SER A 61 -21.97 -1.70 -1.44
C SER A 61 -20.83 -2.67 -1.10
N TYR A 62 -19.80 -2.23 -0.37
CA TYR A 62 -18.63 -3.08 -0.11
C TYR A 62 -18.75 -3.93 1.16
N ASP A 63 -19.60 -3.52 2.12
CA ASP A 63 -19.80 -4.28 3.36
C ASP A 63 -20.51 -5.64 3.14
N SER A 64 -21.13 -5.84 1.98
CA SER A 64 -21.72 -7.13 1.59
C SER A 64 -20.77 -8.04 0.81
N MET A 65 -19.56 -7.59 0.48
CA MET A 65 -18.59 -8.44 -0.20
C MET A 65 -17.93 -9.41 0.78
N PRO A 66 -17.63 -10.66 0.35
CA PRO A 66 -16.82 -11.56 1.16
C PRO A 66 -15.43 -10.96 1.41
N PRO A 67 -14.76 -11.36 2.50
CA PRO A 67 -13.39 -10.91 2.75
C PRO A 67 -12.48 -11.32 1.58
N LEU A 68 -11.56 -10.43 1.21
CA LEU A 68 -10.48 -10.69 0.27
C LEU A 68 -9.53 -11.77 0.81
N LEU A 69 -9.26 -11.76 2.12
CA LEU A 69 -8.42 -12.75 2.78
C LEU A 69 -8.96 -13.05 4.17
N ASP A 70 -8.70 -14.27 4.64
CA ASP A 70 -8.94 -14.70 6.00
C ASP A 70 -7.65 -15.36 6.52
N LEU A 71 -7.05 -14.77 7.56
CA LEU A 71 -5.82 -15.27 8.18
C LEU A 71 -6.08 -16.41 9.18
N GLY A 72 -7.33 -16.76 9.40
CA GLY A 72 -7.76 -17.68 10.45
C GLY A 72 -7.66 -17.04 11.83
N LYS A 73 -7.79 -17.89 12.86
CA LYS A 73 -7.77 -17.44 14.25
C LYS A 73 -6.45 -16.75 14.59
N LEU A 74 -6.54 -15.48 14.96
CA LEU A 74 -5.41 -14.70 15.48
C LEU A 74 -5.42 -14.69 17.01
N VAL A 75 -4.23 -14.64 17.60
CA VAL A 75 -4.02 -14.44 19.04
C VAL A 75 -3.51 -13.02 19.27
N ARG A 76 -4.12 -12.32 20.22
CA ARG A 76 -3.71 -10.96 20.61
C ARG A 76 -2.46 -11.01 21.49
N GLY A 77 -1.56 -10.05 21.31
CA GLY A 77 -0.37 -9.89 22.12
C GLY A 77 0.12 -8.44 22.22
N THR A 78 1.18 -8.26 22.99
CA THR A 78 1.92 -7.01 23.11
C THR A 78 3.38 -7.25 22.71
N LEU A 79 3.93 -6.35 21.89
CA LEU A 79 5.35 -6.38 21.55
C LEU A 79 6.17 -5.99 22.79
N VAL A 80 7.03 -6.88 23.29
CA VAL A 80 7.86 -6.63 24.47
C VAL A 80 9.22 -6.08 24.06
N LYS A 81 9.83 -6.66 23.02
CA LYS A 81 11.14 -6.23 22.55
C LYS A 81 11.42 -6.64 21.11
N ARG A 82 12.06 -5.76 20.34
CA ARG A 82 12.56 -6.05 18.98
C ARG A 82 13.85 -5.27 18.72
N PRO A 83 14.93 -5.91 18.22
CA PRO A 83 15.15 -7.35 18.14
C PRO A 83 14.95 -8.08 19.48
N SER A 84 14.55 -9.35 19.43
CA SER A 84 14.41 -10.19 20.63
C SER A 84 15.70 -10.19 21.47
N ALA A 85 15.55 -10.27 22.80
CA ALA A 85 16.63 -10.41 23.76
C ALA A 85 17.47 -11.66 23.50
N VAL A 86 16.82 -12.74 23.06
CA VAL A 86 17.44 -14.03 22.76
C VAL A 86 17.94 -14.04 21.31
N ILE A 87 17.06 -13.75 20.35
CA ILE A 87 17.40 -13.74 18.93
C ILE A 87 17.50 -12.30 18.45
N ARG A 88 18.72 -11.75 18.45
CA ARG A 88 19.04 -10.35 18.09
C ARG A 88 18.88 -10.02 16.59
N SER A 89 17.99 -10.72 15.90
CA SER A 89 17.60 -10.45 14.52
C SER A 89 16.47 -9.41 14.50
N PRO A 90 16.48 -8.42 13.59
CA PRO A 90 15.37 -7.47 13.46
C PRO A 90 14.04 -8.12 13.03
N TYR A 91 14.09 -9.39 12.61
CA TYR A 91 12.95 -10.19 12.18
C TYR A 91 12.41 -11.12 13.27
N VAL A 92 12.88 -10.99 14.51
CA VAL A 92 12.38 -11.76 15.65
C VAL A 92 12.14 -10.80 16.82
N ALA A 93 11.00 -10.98 17.49
CA ALA A 93 10.57 -10.17 18.62
C ALA A 93 10.19 -11.05 19.81
N ASP A 94 10.39 -10.50 21.01
CA ASP A 94 9.79 -11.03 22.23
C ASP A 94 8.38 -10.44 22.34
N VAL A 95 7.39 -11.31 22.57
CA VAL A 95 5.99 -10.90 22.70
C VAL A 95 5.34 -11.55 23.92
N SER A 96 4.34 -10.88 24.46
CA SER A 96 3.49 -11.38 25.53
C SER A 96 2.07 -11.56 24.99
N LEU A 97 1.47 -12.73 25.20
CA LEU A 97 0.10 -12.99 24.78
C LEU A 97 -0.91 -12.37 25.75
N LEU A 98 -2.05 -11.93 25.24
CA LEU A 98 -3.15 -11.36 26.01
C LEU A 98 -4.35 -12.33 26.03
N ASP A 99 -5.08 -12.38 27.14
CA ASP A 99 -6.40 -13.01 27.21
C ASP A 99 -7.49 -12.08 26.65
N ASP A 100 -8.72 -12.56 26.62
CA ASP A 100 -9.90 -11.81 26.18
C ASP A 100 -10.10 -10.53 27.02
N SER A 101 -9.72 -10.54 28.30
CA SER A 101 -9.78 -9.37 29.20
C SER A 101 -8.65 -8.35 28.99
N GLY A 102 -7.72 -8.63 28.08
CA GLY A 102 -6.56 -7.77 27.78
C GLY A 102 -5.42 -7.92 28.77
N LYS A 103 -5.47 -8.90 29.66
CA LYS A 103 -4.39 -9.19 30.62
C LYS A 103 -3.41 -10.17 30.01
N SER A 104 -2.13 -9.99 30.34
CA SER A 104 -1.09 -10.91 29.91
C SER A 104 -1.35 -12.32 30.44
N THR A 105 -1.43 -13.31 29.55
CA THR A 105 -1.59 -14.74 29.90
C THR A 105 -0.25 -15.43 30.16
N THR A 106 0.85 -14.72 29.93
CA THR A 106 2.17 -15.32 30.06
C THR A 106 2.58 -15.33 31.52
N LYS A 107 2.55 -16.53 32.13
CA LYS A 107 2.75 -16.74 33.58
C LYS A 107 4.03 -16.05 34.07
N MET A 108 3.92 -15.31 35.17
CA MET A 108 5.07 -14.87 35.96
C MET A 108 5.71 -16.09 36.61
N LYS A 109 6.96 -16.42 36.26
CA LYS A 109 7.73 -17.37 37.06
C LYS A 109 8.31 -16.60 38.26
N ALA A 110 7.89 -16.99 39.46
CA ALA A 110 8.50 -16.55 40.71
C ALA A 110 9.72 -17.43 40.98
N GLU A 111 10.85 -17.14 40.35
CA GLU A 111 12.16 -17.61 40.80
C GLU A 111 13.04 -16.40 41.06
N SER A 112 13.74 -16.45 42.20
CA SER A 112 14.67 -15.50 42.79
C SER A 112 14.97 -14.19 42.02
N SER A 113 14.61 -13.09 42.66
CA SER A 113 15.16 -11.72 42.51
C SER A 113 15.15 -11.03 41.13
N SER A 114 14.53 -11.57 40.09
CA SER A 114 14.25 -10.82 38.85
C SER A 114 12.87 -11.16 38.27
N LYS A 115 11.89 -10.27 38.48
CA LYS A 115 10.54 -10.33 37.87
C LYS A 115 10.66 -10.38 36.34
N THR A 116 10.67 -11.57 35.75
CA THR A 116 10.74 -11.72 34.29
C THR A 116 9.44 -12.34 33.81
N ALA A 117 8.61 -11.54 33.14
CA ALA A 117 7.45 -12.04 32.42
C ALA A 117 7.92 -13.08 31.39
N THR A 118 7.30 -14.26 31.34
CA THR A 118 7.62 -15.25 30.33
C THR A 118 7.26 -14.63 28.97
N THR A 119 8.19 -14.49 28.03
CA THR A 119 7.90 -14.00 26.68
C THR A 119 8.04 -15.13 25.68
N LEU A 120 7.30 -15.10 24.58
CA LEU A 120 7.51 -16.01 23.45
C LEU A 120 8.20 -15.31 22.29
N LEU A 121 8.79 -16.11 21.40
CA LEU A 121 9.46 -15.62 20.20
C LEU A 121 8.50 -15.61 19.02
N ALA A 122 8.28 -14.43 18.45
CA ALA A 122 7.48 -14.23 17.26
C ALA A 122 8.34 -13.74 16.08
N HIS A 123 7.99 -14.19 14.88
CA HIS A 123 8.54 -13.61 13.66
C HIS A 123 7.95 -12.21 13.44
N ALA A 124 8.81 -11.23 13.20
CA ALA A 124 8.45 -9.84 12.91
C ALA A 124 8.80 -9.53 11.44
N PRO A 125 7.92 -9.85 10.48
CA PRO A 125 8.25 -9.88 9.05
C PRO A 125 8.46 -8.48 8.44
N ALA A 126 7.85 -7.44 9.00
CA ALA A 126 8.11 -6.05 8.61
C ALA A 126 8.96 -5.31 9.64
N LEU A 127 9.89 -4.54 9.10
CA LEU A 127 10.72 -3.62 9.88
C LEU A 127 9.85 -2.44 10.32
N ASP A 128 9.36 -2.51 11.56
CA ASP A 128 8.77 -1.39 12.29
C ASP A 128 7.38 -0.90 11.84
N VAL A 129 6.89 -1.34 10.67
CA VAL A 129 5.55 -1.03 10.16
C VAL A 129 5.25 0.47 10.29
N GLY A 130 6.15 1.33 9.82
CA GLY A 130 5.91 2.78 9.89
C GLY A 130 6.10 3.41 11.28
N GLY A 131 6.80 2.74 12.21
CA GLY A 131 6.90 3.17 13.62
C GLY A 131 5.77 2.64 14.49
N MET A 132 4.90 1.76 13.98
CA MET A 132 3.78 1.19 14.73
C MET A 132 4.16 -0.12 15.43
N CYS A 133 5.18 -0.85 14.97
CA CYS A 133 5.62 -2.11 15.57
C CYS A 133 6.80 -1.86 16.55
N VAL A 134 6.50 -1.10 17.60
CA VAL A 134 7.41 -0.69 18.68
C VAL A 134 7.00 -1.33 20.02
N VAL A 135 7.86 -1.23 21.04
CA VAL A 135 7.59 -1.81 22.36
C VAL A 135 6.29 -1.25 22.94
N GLY A 136 5.43 -2.13 23.44
CA GLY A 136 4.11 -1.80 23.96
C GLY A 136 2.99 -1.84 22.92
N SER A 137 3.30 -1.96 21.63
CA SER A 137 2.29 -2.05 20.59
C SER A 137 1.44 -3.32 20.72
N GLU A 138 0.14 -3.15 20.51
CA GLU A 138 -0.79 -4.26 20.38
C GLU A 138 -0.64 -4.91 19.00
N ILE A 139 -0.52 -6.23 19.00
CA ILE A 139 -0.22 -7.04 17.81
C ILE A 139 -1.14 -8.26 17.76
N TYR A 140 -1.39 -8.76 16.56
CA TYR A 140 -2.19 -9.95 16.31
C TYR A 140 -1.33 -10.96 15.58
N LEU A 141 -1.30 -12.17 16.12
CA LEU A 141 -0.36 -13.20 15.75
C LEU A 141 -1.06 -14.43 15.20
N SER A 142 -0.52 -15.01 14.15
CA SER A 142 -0.86 -16.36 13.73
C SER A 142 0.06 -17.36 14.44
N GLU A 143 -0.48 -18.52 14.83
CA GLU A 143 0.33 -19.66 15.28
C GLU A 143 1.08 -20.27 14.09
N ARG A 144 2.34 -20.65 14.31
CA ARG A 144 3.17 -21.33 13.32
C ARG A 144 3.37 -22.77 13.73
N GLY A 145 3.02 -23.70 12.84
CA GLY A 145 3.42 -25.10 12.98
C GLY A 145 4.91 -25.33 12.70
N GLY A 146 5.44 -26.43 13.23
CA GLY A 146 6.79 -26.95 12.95
C GLY A 146 7.89 -26.48 13.90
N ASP A 147 9.11 -27.00 13.70
CA ASP A 147 10.26 -26.85 14.61
C ASP A 147 11.01 -25.50 14.47
N GLY A 148 10.32 -24.45 14.05
CA GLY A 148 10.89 -23.13 13.87
C GLY A 148 11.28 -22.46 15.20
N LYS A 149 12.23 -21.53 15.16
CA LYS A 149 12.66 -20.76 16.36
C LYS A 149 11.57 -19.83 16.92
N THR A 150 10.51 -19.59 16.17
CA THR A 150 9.40 -18.71 16.52
C THR A 150 8.11 -19.50 16.44
N SER A 151 7.31 -19.50 17.51
CA SER A 151 6.02 -20.20 17.54
C SER A 151 4.91 -19.39 16.88
N HIS A 152 5.12 -18.09 16.66
CA HIS A 152 4.11 -17.19 16.12
C HIS A 152 4.68 -16.28 15.03
N SER A 153 3.81 -15.71 14.21
CA SER A 153 4.12 -14.66 13.23
C SER A 153 3.24 -13.44 13.50
N ILE A 154 3.84 -12.25 13.54
CA ILE A 154 3.07 -11.00 13.65
C ILE A 154 2.45 -10.72 12.29
N GLU A 155 1.12 -10.79 12.22
CA GLU A 155 0.36 -10.53 11.01
C GLU A 155 -0.15 -9.10 10.95
N LEU A 156 -0.75 -8.63 12.05
CA LEU A 156 -1.34 -7.29 12.15
C LEU A 156 -0.78 -6.54 13.36
N VAL A 157 -0.72 -5.22 13.23
CA VAL A 157 -0.36 -4.28 14.31
C VAL A 157 -1.49 -3.28 14.44
N ARG A 158 -1.89 -2.96 15.67
CA ARG A 158 -2.85 -1.88 15.88
C ARG A 158 -2.15 -0.53 15.79
N GLY A 159 -2.63 0.32 14.89
CA GLY A 159 -2.24 1.73 14.79
C GLY A 159 -2.83 2.56 15.93
N ALA A 160 -2.22 3.71 16.20
CA ALA A 160 -2.74 4.65 17.19
C ALA A 160 -4.08 5.26 16.70
N PRO A 161 -5.03 5.53 17.62
CA PRO A 161 -6.27 6.20 17.27
C PRO A 161 -6.02 7.64 16.77
N LEU A 162 -6.81 8.07 15.80
CA LEU A 162 -6.81 9.45 15.32
C LEU A 162 -7.42 10.36 16.41
N ARG A 163 -6.59 11.14 17.12
CA ARG A 163 -7.10 12.14 18.08
C ARG A 163 -7.56 13.39 17.34
N GLY A 164 -8.73 13.94 17.68
CA GLY A 164 -9.11 15.31 17.33
C GLY A 164 -9.83 15.52 15.99
N ILE A 165 -10.05 14.48 15.19
CA ILE A 165 -10.95 14.57 14.04
C ILE A 165 -12.38 14.48 14.58
N GLY A 166 -13.20 15.51 14.33
CA GLY A 166 -14.63 15.44 14.58
C GLY A 166 -15.22 14.17 13.98
N ILE A 167 -15.62 13.25 14.85
CA ILE A 167 -16.11 11.88 14.60
C ILE A 167 -17.31 11.84 13.63
N GLY A 168 -17.88 12.99 13.26
CA GLY A 168 -18.99 13.12 12.32
C GLY A 168 -18.64 13.31 10.84
N MET A 169 -17.35 13.40 10.44
CA MET A 169 -17.00 13.59 9.01
C MET A 169 -16.11 12.49 8.41
N LEU A 170 -15.53 11.61 9.23
CA LEU A 170 -14.74 10.45 8.78
C LEU A 170 -15.59 9.17 8.64
N THR A 171 -16.88 9.23 8.95
CA THR A 171 -17.79 8.09 9.04
C THR A 171 -18.87 8.17 7.96
N THR A 172 -18.60 7.54 6.80
CA THR A 172 -19.69 6.93 6.01
C THR A 172 -19.50 5.42 5.82
N THR A 173 -18.56 4.81 6.53
CA THR A 173 -18.43 3.34 6.61
C THR A 173 -18.69 2.92 8.05
N SER A 174 -19.97 2.67 8.31
CA SER A 174 -20.51 2.08 9.52
C SER A 174 -20.04 0.64 9.67
N SER A 175 -18.87 0.44 10.26
CA SER A 175 -18.47 -0.86 10.82
C SER A 175 -17.72 -0.64 12.14
N ASN A 176 -18.12 -1.40 13.16
CA ASN A 176 -17.91 -1.21 14.60
C ASN A 176 -16.46 -1.08 15.15
N ASP A 177 -15.41 -1.05 14.32
CA ASP A 177 -14.02 -1.09 14.84
C ASP A 177 -13.54 0.31 15.31
N ASP A 178 -13.94 1.38 14.61
CA ASP A 178 -13.50 2.75 14.96
C ASP A 178 -14.32 3.39 16.10
N SER A 179 -15.50 2.82 16.43
CA SER A 179 -16.30 3.25 17.59
C SER A 179 -15.64 2.94 18.93
N THR A 180 -14.62 2.07 18.95
CA THR A 180 -13.89 1.73 20.18
C THR A 180 -12.79 2.73 20.52
N GLY A 181 -12.43 3.62 19.58
CA GLY A 181 -11.30 4.56 19.75
C GLY A 181 -9.94 3.87 19.90
N ARG A 182 -9.80 2.60 19.49
CA ARG A 182 -8.56 1.80 19.63
C ARG A 182 -7.58 1.97 18.46
N GLY A 183 -8.00 2.63 17.37
CA GLY A 183 -7.22 2.81 16.14
C GLY A 183 -7.36 1.64 15.17
N VAL A 184 -6.83 1.75 13.95
CA VAL A 184 -7.03 0.76 12.87
C VAL A 184 -6.02 -0.38 12.89
N LEU A 185 -6.37 -1.52 12.30
CA LEU A 185 -5.43 -2.60 12.02
C LEU A 185 -4.61 -2.32 10.77
N VAL A 186 -3.31 -2.63 10.86
CA VAL A 186 -2.36 -2.51 9.76
C VAL A 186 -1.73 -3.87 9.48
N GLY A 187 -1.80 -4.33 8.23
CA GLY A 187 -1.20 -5.58 7.78
C GLY A 187 0.32 -5.52 7.76
N ALA A 188 0.97 -6.05 8.79
CA ALA A 188 2.40 -5.98 8.98
C ALA A 188 3.17 -6.91 8.05
N HIS A 189 2.64 -8.10 7.72
CA HIS A 189 3.40 -9.08 6.95
C HIS A 189 3.53 -8.68 5.46
N PRO A 190 4.75 -8.55 4.87
CA PRO A 190 4.93 -8.07 3.49
C PRO A 190 4.17 -8.89 2.44
N ARG A 191 4.10 -10.21 2.62
CA ARG A 191 3.32 -11.14 1.78
C ARG A 191 1.84 -10.75 1.62
N LEU A 192 1.24 -10.06 2.60
CA LEU A 192 -0.17 -9.68 2.53
C LEU A 192 -0.47 -8.79 1.33
N GLY A 193 0.46 -7.92 0.93
CA GLY A 193 0.27 -7.06 -0.24
C GLY A 193 0.01 -7.85 -1.53
N GLU A 194 0.81 -8.88 -1.80
CA GLU A 194 0.64 -9.73 -2.99
C GLU A 194 -0.65 -10.57 -2.91
N LEU A 195 -0.96 -11.14 -1.75
CA LEU A 195 -2.18 -11.95 -1.57
C LEU A 195 -3.45 -11.12 -1.74
N ILE A 196 -3.48 -9.89 -1.20
CA ILE A 196 -4.60 -8.97 -1.38
C ILE A 196 -4.72 -8.58 -2.85
N ALA A 197 -3.60 -8.21 -3.49
CA ALA A 197 -3.60 -7.82 -4.89
C ALA A 197 -4.13 -8.94 -5.79
N GLU A 198 -3.73 -10.18 -5.54
CA GLU A 198 -4.23 -11.34 -6.27
C GLU A 198 -5.77 -11.42 -6.24
N GLU A 199 -6.37 -11.34 -5.05
CA GLU A 199 -7.83 -11.45 -4.89
C GLU A 199 -8.57 -10.24 -5.48
N VAL A 200 -8.02 -9.04 -5.33
CA VAL A 200 -8.53 -7.83 -6.00
C VAL A 200 -8.58 -8.01 -7.52
N LEU A 201 -7.51 -8.58 -8.11
CA LEU A 201 -7.40 -8.82 -9.54
C LEU A 201 -8.34 -9.95 -10.00
N LYS A 202 -8.44 -11.04 -9.24
CA LYS A 202 -9.36 -12.16 -9.53
C LYS A 202 -10.82 -11.72 -9.58
N LEU A 203 -11.21 -10.86 -8.65
CA LEU A 203 -12.57 -10.33 -8.53
C LEU A 203 -12.86 -9.18 -9.52
N GLY A 204 -11.86 -8.69 -10.25
CA GLY A 204 -12.03 -7.62 -11.23
C GLY A 204 -12.34 -6.24 -10.60
N LEU A 205 -11.96 -6.02 -9.34
CA LEU A 205 -12.33 -4.82 -8.57
C LEU A 205 -11.69 -3.52 -9.09
N LEU A 206 -10.76 -3.60 -10.05
CA LEU A 206 -10.12 -2.45 -10.68
C LEU A 206 -10.80 -1.98 -11.97
N ARG A 207 -11.90 -2.63 -12.39
CA ARG A 207 -12.59 -2.35 -13.66
C ARG A 207 -12.86 -0.87 -13.90
N GLU A 208 -13.45 -0.17 -12.93
CA GLU A 208 -13.82 1.23 -13.07
C GLU A 208 -12.62 2.18 -12.99
N ALA A 209 -11.61 1.84 -12.20
CA ALA A 209 -10.43 2.69 -11.99
C ALA A 209 -9.36 2.55 -13.09
N LEU A 210 -9.43 1.48 -13.89
CA LEU A 210 -8.46 1.21 -14.95
C LEU A 210 -9.16 1.01 -16.30
N PRO A 211 -9.72 2.08 -16.88
CA PRO A 211 -10.26 2.01 -18.23
C PRO A 211 -9.14 1.67 -19.22
N LEU A 212 -9.35 0.61 -20.00
CA LEU A 212 -8.42 0.16 -21.03
C LEU A 212 -8.82 0.70 -22.40
N LYS A 213 -7.85 0.76 -23.31
CA LYS A 213 -8.07 1.17 -24.69
C LYS A 213 -8.66 0.02 -25.51
N SER A 214 -9.06 0.33 -26.74
CA SER A 214 -9.38 -0.66 -27.78
C SER A 214 -10.53 -1.62 -27.44
N GLY A 215 -11.46 -1.18 -26.58
CA GLY A 215 -12.64 -1.96 -26.22
C GLY A 215 -12.34 -3.16 -25.31
N PHE A 216 -11.15 -3.21 -24.71
CA PHE A 216 -10.85 -4.11 -23.61
C PHE A 216 -11.40 -3.55 -22.31
N GLU A 217 -11.79 -4.44 -21.42
CA GLU A 217 -12.27 -4.08 -20.08
C GLU A 217 -11.79 -5.15 -19.09
N LEU A 218 -11.38 -4.71 -17.91
CA LEU A 218 -11.11 -5.63 -16.83
C LEU A 218 -12.41 -6.19 -16.26
N GLY A 219 -12.33 -7.40 -15.73
CA GLY A 219 -13.44 -8.06 -15.07
C GLY A 219 -12.92 -9.25 -14.26
N PRO A 220 -13.82 -10.02 -13.64
CA PRO A 220 -13.44 -11.23 -12.94
C PRO A 220 -12.68 -12.19 -13.86
N VAL A 221 -11.66 -12.84 -13.33
CA VAL A 221 -10.92 -13.89 -14.04
C VAL A 221 -11.90 -15.01 -14.37
N ASN A 222 -11.99 -15.37 -15.66
CA ASN A 222 -12.99 -16.31 -16.17
C ASN A 222 -12.39 -17.48 -16.97
N ASP A 223 -11.08 -17.47 -17.22
CA ASP A 223 -10.37 -18.56 -17.88
C ASP A 223 -9.42 -19.25 -16.89
N ILE A 224 -9.95 -20.26 -16.19
CA ILE A 224 -9.28 -20.98 -15.10
C ILE A 224 -8.32 -22.08 -15.61
N ASN A 225 -8.16 -22.26 -16.93
CA ASN A 225 -7.46 -23.43 -17.46
C ASN A 225 -5.91 -23.37 -17.53
N SER A 226 -5.23 -22.38 -16.94
CA SER A 226 -3.75 -22.30 -16.99
C SER A 226 -3.00 -22.58 -15.68
N SER A 227 -3.67 -22.87 -14.57
CA SER A 227 -3.01 -23.09 -13.26
C SER A 227 -2.55 -24.54 -12.99
N LYS A 228 -2.53 -25.43 -13.98
CA LYS A 228 -1.81 -26.70 -13.84
C LYS A 228 -0.30 -26.41 -13.81
N LYS A 229 0.25 -26.39 -12.58
CA LYS A 229 1.68 -26.54 -12.27
C LYS A 229 2.31 -27.49 -13.31
N LYS A 230 3.17 -26.99 -14.20
CA LYS A 230 4.08 -27.84 -14.97
C LYS A 230 5.01 -28.50 -13.97
N GLU A 231 4.73 -29.76 -13.62
CA GLU A 231 5.71 -30.60 -12.93
C GLU A 231 6.94 -30.74 -13.84
N SER A 232 8.09 -30.29 -13.34
CA SER A 232 9.39 -30.58 -13.91
C SER A 232 9.61 -32.11 -14.00
N PRO A 233 10.22 -32.64 -15.08
CA PRO A 233 10.32 -34.08 -15.30
C PRO A 233 11.21 -34.72 -14.24
N LYS A 234 10.62 -35.54 -13.36
CA LYS A 234 11.36 -36.36 -12.38
C LYS A 234 12.10 -37.48 -13.10
N LYS A 235 13.42 -37.57 -12.86
CA LYS A 235 14.26 -38.72 -13.19
C LYS A 235 13.74 -39.98 -12.49
N LYS A 236 13.75 -41.10 -13.22
CA LYS A 236 13.34 -42.45 -12.78
C LYS A 236 14.21 -42.96 -11.62
N ALA A 237 13.57 -43.50 -10.58
CA ALA A 237 14.09 -44.59 -9.75
C ALA A 237 12.93 -45.36 -9.08
N SER A 238 13.16 -46.66 -8.90
CA SER A 238 12.23 -47.79 -8.78
C SER A 238 11.58 -48.00 -7.38
N PRO A 239 10.63 -48.95 -7.21
CA PRO A 239 9.54 -48.87 -6.21
C PRO A 239 9.81 -49.64 -4.90
N LYS A 240 9.25 -49.16 -3.78
CA LYS A 240 8.88 -50.02 -2.64
C LYS A 240 7.57 -49.56 -1.99
N LYS A 241 6.73 -50.57 -1.75
CA LYS A 241 5.40 -50.58 -1.12
C LYS A 241 5.41 -50.02 0.32
N GLY A 242 4.34 -49.31 0.66
CA GLY A 242 3.95 -48.97 2.02
C GLY A 242 2.63 -48.21 1.99
N GLU A 243 1.54 -48.90 2.32
CA GLU A 243 0.16 -48.46 2.21
C GLU A 243 -0.31 -47.86 3.55
N ARG A 244 -0.95 -46.68 3.50
CA ARG A 244 -2.19 -46.26 4.21
C ARG A 244 -2.20 -44.81 4.71
N THR A 245 -3.17 -44.07 4.16
CA THR A 245 -4.15 -43.14 4.80
C THR A 245 -3.59 -41.98 5.63
N GLY A 246 -3.87 -40.71 5.37
CA GLY A 246 -4.83 -40.03 4.52
C GLY A 246 -5.00 -38.64 5.13
N ASP A 247 -4.74 -37.57 4.39
CA ASP A 247 -5.03 -36.21 4.86
C ASP A 247 -5.50 -35.36 3.67
N GLN A 248 -6.69 -34.81 3.80
CA GLN A 248 -7.43 -34.13 2.75
C GLN A 248 -6.98 -32.66 2.72
N SER A 249 -6.41 -32.25 1.59
CA SER A 249 -6.20 -30.84 1.29
C SER A 249 -7.56 -30.13 1.19
N LEU A 250 -7.83 -29.21 2.13
CA LEU A 250 -8.95 -28.29 2.10
C LEU A 250 -8.86 -27.41 0.86
N GLN A 251 -9.72 -27.70 -0.10
CA GLN A 251 -9.90 -26.96 -1.34
C GLN A 251 -11.27 -26.31 -1.25
N ASN A 252 -11.32 -25.09 -0.70
CA ASN A 252 -12.54 -24.31 -0.66
C ASN A 252 -12.80 -23.73 -2.06
N SER A 253 -13.54 -24.49 -2.87
CA SER A 253 -14.19 -23.99 -4.09
C SER A 253 -15.35 -23.07 -3.69
N ILE A 254 -15.12 -21.77 -3.74
CA ILE A 254 -16.19 -20.77 -3.65
C ILE A 254 -16.82 -20.65 -5.05
N THR A 255 -17.95 -21.32 -5.24
CA THR A 255 -18.80 -21.14 -6.41
C THR A 255 -19.69 -19.93 -6.16
N THR A 256 -19.29 -18.75 -6.63
CA THR A 256 -20.14 -17.55 -6.52
C THR A 256 -21.11 -17.49 -7.69
N THR A 257 -22.34 -17.94 -7.47
CA THR A 257 -23.48 -17.65 -8.35
C THR A 257 -23.86 -16.19 -8.18
N THR A 258 -23.37 -15.31 -9.05
CA THR A 258 -23.91 -13.95 -9.18
C THR A 258 -24.98 -13.95 -10.26
N ASN A 259 -26.23 -13.88 -9.84
CA ASN A 259 -27.35 -13.51 -10.71
C ASN A 259 -27.19 -12.02 -11.07
N ALA A 260 -26.53 -11.76 -12.20
CA ALA A 260 -26.66 -10.50 -12.90
C ALA A 260 -27.57 -10.72 -14.11
N ASN A 261 -28.74 -10.08 -14.08
CA ASN A 261 -29.58 -9.90 -15.25
C ASN A 261 -28.75 -9.11 -16.28
N ILE A 262 -28.23 -9.79 -17.30
CA ILE A 262 -27.49 -9.17 -18.39
C ILE A 262 -28.46 -8.97 -19.54
N ASP A 263 -28.71 -7.71 -19.86
CA ASP A 263 -29.30 -7.29 -21.12
C ASP A 263 -28.48 -7.86 -22.28
N ASN A 264 -29.08 -8.78 -23.03
CA ASN A 264 -28.51 -9.39 -24.22
C ASN A 264 -28.38 -8.36 -25.35
N LYS A 265 -27.23 -7.69 -25.42
CA LYS A 265 -26.66 -7.17 -26.69
C LYS A 265 -25.18 -7.57 -26.77
N THR A 266 -24.97 -8.64 -27.54
CA THR A 266 -23.73 -9.30 -27.99
C THR A 266 -22.47 -8.42 -27.97
N SER A 267 -21.77 -8.42 -26.83
CA SER A 267 -20.33 -8.18 -26.78
C SER A 267 -19.62 -9.54 -26.79
N PRO A 268 -18.55 -9.73 -27.59
CA PRO A 268 -17.79 -10.98 -27.56
C PRO A 268 -17.21 -11.18 -26.15
N ALA A 269 -17.45 -12.35 -25.56
CA ALA A 269 -16.97 -12.66 -24.23
C ALA A 269 -15.44 -12.54 -24.18
N THR A 270 -14.95 -11.56 -23.42
CA THR A 270 -13.50 -11.37 -23.23
C THR A 270 -12.99 -12.48 -22.31
N LYS A 271 -11.98 -13.22 -22.75
CA LYS A 271 -11.27 -14.18 -21.88
C LYS A 271 -10.27 -13.41 -21.04
N ILE A 272 -10.31 -13.62 -19.72
CA ILE A 272 -9.50 -12.94 -18.73
C ILE A 272 -8.74 -13.99 -17.94
N ASN A 273 -7.41 -13.99 -18.06
CA ASN A 273 -6.52 -14.90 -17.35
C ASN A 273 -5.53 -14.13 -16.48
N LEU A 274 -5.30 -14.60 -15.25
CA LEU A 274 -4.32 -14.04 -14.33
C LEU A 274 -3.12 -14.98 -14.20
N SER A 275 -1.92 -14.44 -14.38
CA SER A 275 -0.65 -15.12 -14.14
C SER A 275 0.15 -14.40 -13.06
N GLN A 276 0.85 -15.16 -12.22
CA GLN A 276 1.70 -14.63 -11.15
C GLN A 276 3.18 -14.72 -11.52
N GLN A 277 4.00 -13.83 -10.96
CA GLN A 277 5.45 -13.89 -11.02
C GLN A 277 5.99 -14.08 -12.45
N VAL A 278 5.47 -13.29 -13.38
CA VAL A 278 5.78 -13.41 -14.81
C VAL A 278 7.11 -12.73 -15.11
N THR A 279 8.02 -13.42 -15.80
CA THR A 279 9.27 -12.81 -16.28
C THR A 279 9.04 -12.16 -17.64
N LEU A 280 9.29 -10.86 -17.74
CA LEU A 280 9.21 -10.07 -18.97
C LEU A 280 10.56 -9.38 -19.18
N GLY A 281 11.33 -9.85 -20.17
CA GLY A 281 12.71 -9.42 -20.34
C GLY A 281 13.60 -9.91 -19.19
N ASP A 282 14.31 -8.98 -18.55
CA ASP A 282 15.21 -9.23 -17.40
C ASP A 282 14.54 -9.03 -16.03
N SER A 283 13.25 -8.66 -16.02
CA SER A 283 12.51 -8.34 -14.81
C SER A 283 11.33 -9.26 -14.60
N ARG A 284 11.00 -9.47 -13.32
CA ARG A 284 9.85 -10.26 -12.88
C ARG A 284 8.80 -9.33 -12.30
N VAL A 285 7.61 -9.35 -12.90
CA VAL A 285 6.44 -8.58 -12.45
C VAL A 285 5.54 -9.49 -11.61
N ASP A 286 4.82 -8.91 -10.66
CA ASP A 286 4.07 -9.70 -9.68
C ASP A 286 2.85 -10.37 -10.31
N PHE A 287 2.12 -9.66 -11.18
CA PHE A 287 0.97 -10.19 -11.88
C PHE A 287 0.87 -9.74 -13.35
N GLN A 288 0.28 -10.58 -14.18
CA GLN A 288 -0.16 -10.22 -15.53
C GLN A 288 -1.61 -10.68 -15.72
N ILE A 289 -2.49 -9.77 -16.15
CA ILE A 289 -3.79 -10.11 -16.72
C ILE A 289 -3.66 -10.14 -18.24
N SER A 290 -4.00 -11.26 -18.85
CA SER A 290 -4.14 -11.40 -20.29
C SER A 290 -5.62 -11.34 -20.68
N LEU A 291 -5.97 -10.40 -21.55
CA LEU A 291 -7.30 -10.21 -22.10
C LEU A 291 -7.29 -10.63 -23.56
N THR A 292 -8.18 -11.55 -23.95
CA THR A 292 -8.28 -12.00 -25.34
C THR A 292 -9.72 -11.89 -25.83
N GLN A 293 -9.91 -11.30 -27.01
CA GLN A 293 -11.21 -11.16 -27.67
C GLN A 293 -11.11 -11.62 -29.12
N THR A 294 -12.08 -12.41 -29.57
CA THR A 294 -12.25 -12.78 -30.98
C THR A 294 -13.43 -12.00 -31.55
N ARG A 295 -13.19 -11.15 -32.55
CA ARG A 295 -14.22 -10.37 -33.26
C ARG A 295 -14.08 -10.58 -34.75
N ASN A 296 -15.15 -10.93 -35.46
CA ASN A 296 -15.13 -11.17 -36.91
C ASN A 296 -13.98 -12.09 -37.36
N SER A 297 -13.74 -13.17 -36.61
CA SER A 297 -12.64 -14.13 -36.84
C SER A 297 -11.22 -13.55 -36.72
N VAL A 298 -11.06 -12.36 -36.12
CA VAL A 298 -9.77 -11.76 -35.78
C VAL A 298 -9.58 -11.82 -34.27
N ASP A 299 -8.46 -12.43 -33.85
CA ASP A 299 -8.05 -12.46 -32.45
C ASP A 299 -7.27 -11.18 -32.11
N SER A 300 -7.64 -10.58 -30.98
CA SER A 300 -6.96 -9.43 -30.39
C SER A 300 -6.64 -9.74 -28.94
N SER A 301 -5.51 -9.22 -28.46
CA SER A 301 -5.11 -9.41 -27.07
C SER A 301 -4.53 -8.15 -26.47
N HIS A 302 -4.74 -7.99 -25.17
CA HIS A 302 -4.18 -6.90 -24.38
C HIS A 302 -3.64 -7.47 -23.07
N ARG A 303 -2.51 -6.95 -22.62
CA ARG A 303 -1.90 -7.35 -21.35
C ARG A 303 -1.93 -6.21 -20.37
N VAL A 304 -2.30 -6.48 -19.13
CA VAL A 304 -2.13 -5.55 -18.01
C VAL A 304 -1.11 -6.15 -17.07
N VAL A 305 -0.04 -5.42 -16.81
CA VAL A 305 1.10 -5.90 -16.03
C VAL A 305 1.15 -5.11 -14.73
N PHE A 306 1.19 -5.81 -13.60
CA PHE A 306 1.13 -5.21 -12.27
C PHE A 306 2.42 -5.46 -11.50
N GLU A 307 2.97 -4.38 -10.94
CA GLU A 307 3.96 -4.38 -9.87
C GLU A 307 3.26 -3.95 -8.58
N VAL A 308 3.34 -4.77 -7.53
CA VAL A 308 2.60 -4.57 -6.28
C VAL A 308 3.52 -3.99 -5.21
N LYS A 309 3.07 -2.92 -4.57
CA LYS A 309 3.73 -2.31 -3.40
C LYS A 309 2.83 -2.42 -2.18
N ASN A 310 3.25 -3.18 -1.17
CA ASN A 310 2.59 -3.19 0.14
C ASN A 310 2.90 -1.86 0.87
N VAL A 311 1.86 -1.10 1.18
CA VAL A 311 1.95 0.22 1.81
C VAL A 311 1.31 0.16 3.19
N VAL A 312 2.16 0.15 4.22
CA VAL A 312 1.74 0.06 5.63
C VAL A 312 1.97 1.38 6.39
N CYS A 313 2.78 2.27 5.82
CA CYS A 313 3.21 3.51 6.46
C CYS A 313 2.32 4.67 6.02
N ALA A 314 2.21 5.70 6.85
CA ALA A 314 1.45 6.90 6.57
C ALA A 314 2.14 8.14 7.18
N ASP A 315 1.74 9.33 6.74
CA ASP A 315 2.04 10.55 7.49
C ASP A 315 1.13 10.69 8.71
N PHE A 316 1.43 11.66 9.58
CA PHE A 316 0.68 11.98 10.79
C PHE A 316 0.29 13.45 10.81
N GLU A 317 -0.86 13.77 11.41
CA GLU A 317 -1.22 15.15 11.71
C GLU A 317 -0.21 15.73 12.71
N SER A 318 0.21 16.97 12.50
CA SER A 318 1.12 17.65 13.41
C SER A 318 0.55 17.70 14.83
N GLY A 319 1.34 17.23 15.79
CA GLY A 319 0.95 17.09 17.19
C GLY A 319 0.32 15.74 17.55
N THR A 320 0.10 14.85 16.57
CA THR A 320 -0.43 13.48 16.79
C THR A 320 0.60 12.40 16.47
N GLU A 321 1.76 12.78 15.97
CA GLU A 321 2.81 11.84 15.60
C GLU A 321 3.37 11.06 16.82
N PRO A 322 3.77 9.79 16.64
CA PRO A 322 4.43 9.03 17.69
C PRO A 322 5.72 9.71 18.15
N THR A 323 6.04 9.58 19.44
CA THR A 323 7.35 10.02 19.94
C THR A 323 8.43 9.07 19.41
N PRO A 324 9.51 9.58 18.79
CA PRO A 324 10.64 8.75 18.39
C PRO A 324 11.21 7.98 19.59
N SER A 325 11.35 6.67 19.44
CA SER A 325 11.94 5.73 20.39
C SER A 325 13.46 5.59 20.24
N GLY A 326 14.03 6.02 19.10
CA GLY A 326 15.48 6.02 18.92
C GLY A 326 15.99 6.55 17.58
N PRO A 327 17.32 6.51 17.38
CA PRO A 327 17.97 7.00 16.16
C PRO A 327 17.47 6.25 14.92
N GLY A 328 16.72 6.97 14.09
CA GLY A 328 16.26 6.57 12.75
C GLY A 328 14.83 6.02 12.68
N ASP A 329 14.00 6.32 13.67
CA ASP A 329 12.56 6.26 13.48
C ASP A 329 12.15 7.20 12.34
N CYS A 330 11.27 6.72 11.48
CA CYS A 330 10.92 7.41 10.24
C CYS A 330 9.49 7.94 10.34
N ILE A 331 9.31 8.94 11.21
CA ILE A 331 8.04 9.62 11.39
C ILE A 331 7.92 10.75 10.37
N ILE A 332 6.82 10.77 9.63
CA ILE A 332 6.52 11.80 8.64
C ILE A 332 5.32 12.58 9.13
N VAL A 333 5.51 13.86 9.41
CA VAL A 333 4.43 14.77 9.78
C VAL A 333 3.94 15.45 8.52
N ALA A 334 2.63 15.44 8.31
CA ALA A 334 2.03 16.12 7.17
C ALA A 334 2.26 17.63 7.29
N PRO A 335 2.53 18.32 6.16
CA PRO A 335 2.63 19.77 6.17
C PRO A 335 1.33 20.39 6.68
N PRO A 336 1.39 21.51 7.43
CA PRO A 336 0.20 22.19 7.92
C PRO A 336 -0.71 22.54 6.75
N SER A 337 -2.01 22.25 6.88
CA SER A 337 -2.99 22.55 5.85
C SER A 337 -3.00 24.06 5.57
N THR A 338 -2.59 24.46 4.36
CA THR A 338 -2.61 25.85 3.91
C THR A 338 -4.03 26.26 3.56
N SER A 339 -4.94 26.28 4.54
CA SER A 339 -6.29 26.82 4.37
C SER A 339 -6.23 28.36 4.37
N SER A 340 -5.80 28.96 3.26
CA SER A 340 -5.94 30.38 2.98
C SER A 340 -6.62 30.58 1.63
N SER A 341 -7.83 30.05 1.48
CA SER A 341 -8.85 30.65 0.62
C SER A 341 -10.24 30.14 1.02
N ASN A 342 -11.11 31.10 1.35
CA ASN A 342 -12.56 31.08 1.50
C ASN A 342 -13.30 29.70 1.60
N ASN A 343 -13.82 29.44 2.80
CA ASN A 343 -15.04 28.67 3.10
C ASN A 343 -15.07 27.12 3.08
N LYS A 344 -13.97 26.47 3.48
CA LYS A 344 -13.99 25.25 4.33
C LYS A 344 -12.57 24.91 4.75
N LYS A 345 -12.28 24.81 6.05
CA LYS A 345 -11.08 24.10 6.52
C LYS A 345 -11.24 22.65 6.10
N GLU A 346 -10.57 22.22 5.04
CA GLU A 346 -10.36 20.80 4.83
C GLU A 346 -9.44 20.32 5.94
N GLY A 347 -10.00 19.50 6.85
CA GLY A 347 -9.25 18.89 7.94
C GLY A 347 -8.15 17.98 7.40
N TYR A 348 -7.19 17.63 8.26
CA TYR A 348 -6.14 16.69 7.91
C TYR A 348 -6.72 15.39 7.34
N GLN A 349 -6.14 14.94 6.23
CA GLN A 349 -6.40 13.64 5.64
C GLN A 349 -5.08 12.88 5.55
N ARG A 350 -5.06 11.70 6.18
CA ARG A 350 -3.88 10.86 6.25
C ARG A 350 -3.53 10.29 4.88
N SER A 351 -2.27 10.44 4.48
CA SER A 351 -1.75 9.86 3.24
C SER A 351 -0.87 8.65 3.55
N ALA A 352 -1.09 7.54 2.84
CA ALA A 352 -0.19 6.40 2.87
C ALA A 352 1.11 6.71 2.11
N LEU A 353 2.23 6.16 2.57
CA LEU A 353 3.57 6.53 2.13
C LEU A 353 4.38 5.35 1.62
N PHE A 354 4.96 5.49 0.43
CA PHE A 354 5.89 4.52 -0.14
C PHE A 354 7.03 5.18 -0.93
N PRO A 355 8.26 4.62 -0.96
CA PRO A 355 8.78 3.67 -0.01
C PRO A 355 9.01 4.35 1.34
N TRP A 356 8.98 3.58 2.42
CA TRP A 356 9.22 4.09 3.77
C TRP A 356 10.40 3.37 4.39
N GLY A 357 11.20 4.11 5.17
CA GLY A 357 12.32 3.56 5.92
C GLY A 357 13.61 4.37 5.74
N ARG A 358 14.71 3.76 6.14
CA ARG A 358 16.04 4.40 6.10
C ARG A 358 16.74 4.12 4.78
N THR A 359 17.49 5.11 4.32
CA THR A 359 18.47 4.96 3.24
C THR A 359 19.67 4.15 3.74
N ARG A 360 19.56 2.81 3.75
CA ARG A 360 20.59 1.89 4.25
C ARG A 360 21.77 1.73 3.28
N GLY A 361 22.35 2.84 2.83
CA GLY A 361 23.44 2.87 1.86
C GLY A 361 23.05 2.50 0.42
N GLN A 362 21.79 2.16 0.17
CA GLN A 362 21.26 1.92 -1.17
C GLN A 362 21.32 3.19 -2.01
N LYS A 363 21.67 3.03 -3.29
CA LYS A 363 21.74 4.11 -4.27
C LYS A 363 21.02 3.73 -5.56
N PHE A 364 20.47 4.72 -6.24
CA PHE A 364 19.98 4.60 -7.60
C PHE A 364 20.57 5.77 -8.38
N ASP A 365 21.28 5.47 -9.47
CA ASP A 365 22.06 6.45 -10.25
C ASP A 365 22.96 7.33 -9.37
N GLY A 366 23.65 6.69 -8.42
CA GLY A 366 24.56 7.36 -7.47
C GLY A 366 23.87 8.16 -6.36
N ARG A 367 22.56 8.40 -6.42
CA ARG A 367 21.79 9.13 -5.40
C ARG A 367 21.25 8.20 -4.32
N PRO A 368 21.21 8.63 -3.05
CA PRO A 368 20.68 7.82 -1.95
C PRO A 368 19.19 7.52 -2.13
N VAL A 369 18.80 6.25 -1.94
CA VAL A 369 17.40 5.81 -2.00
C VAL A 369 17.04 4.88 -0.84
N VAL A 370 15.76 4.85 -0.47
CA VAL A 370 15.22 3.87 0.49
C VAL A 370 15.16 2.47 -0.13
N SER A 371 14.81 2.37 -1.41
CA SER A 371 14.74 1.10 -2.14
C SER A 371 15.21 1.26 -3.58
N GLU A 372 16.42 0.77 -3.88
CA GLU A 372 16.92 0.69 -5.25
C GLU A 372 16.03 -0.24 -6.09
N ARG A 373 15.60 -1.37 -5.50
CA ARG A 373 14.69 -2.34 -6.12
C ARG A 373 13.40 -1.66 -6.58
N ALA A 374 12.77 -0.84 -5.74
CA ALA A 374 11.53 -0.15 -6.11
C ALA A 374 11.74 0.81 -7.30
N CYS A 375 12.86 1.52 -7.35
CA CYS A 375 13.20 2.41 -8.47
C CYS A 375 13.41 1.62 -9.77
N LYS A 376 14.15 0.50 -9.72
CA LYS A 376 14.35 -0.40 -10.88
C LYS A 376 13.03 -0.95 -11.41
N HIS A 377 12.13 -1.36 -10.52
CA HIS A 377 10.84 -1.90 -10.91
C HIS A 377 9.96 -0.85 -11.64
N LEU A 378 9.97 0.41 -11.20
CA LEU A 378 9.25 1.48 -11.91
C LEU A 378 9.84 1.72 -13.32
N ARG A 379 11.16 1.77 -13.45
CA ARG A 379 11.80 1.89 -14.77
C ARG A 379 11.52 0.69 -15.67
N ASN A 380 11.43 -0.50 -15.10
CA ASN A 380 11.00 -1.68 -15.83
C ASN A 380 9.52 -1.59 -16.29
N LEU A 381 8.60 -1.09 -15.45
CA LEU A 381 7.23 -0.85 -15.92
C LEU A 381 7.19 0.14 -17.08
N GLN A 382 8.02 1.18 -17.03
CA GLN A 382 8.13 2.18 -18.10
C GLN A 382 8.63 1.55 -19.41
N SER A 383 9.60 0.63 -19.38
CA SER A 383 10.10 -0.04 -20.59
C SER A 383 9.10 -1.03 -21.20
N LEU A 384 8.07 -1.45 -20.44
CA LEU A 384 7.00 -2.33 -20.92
C LEU A 384 5.84 -1.58 -21.60
N LEU A 385 5.90 -0.24 -21.70
CA LEU A 385 4.88 0.53 -22.39
C LEU A 385 4.82 0.15 -23.87
N ASP A 386 3.64 -0.27 -24.31
CA ASP A 386 3.33 -0.70 -25.67
C ASP A 386 1.84 -0.45 -25.95
N GLU A 387 1.41 -0.46 -27.22
CA GLU A 387 0.00 -0.29 -27.58
C GLU A 387 -0.92 -1.34 -26.96
N ASN A 388 -0.43 -2.58 -26.80
CA ASN A 388 -1.18 -3.72 -26.28
C ASN A 388 -0.78 -4.10 -24.84
N VAL A 389 -0.04 -3.23 -24.15
CA VAL A 389 0.39 -3.44 -22.77
C VAL A 389 0.04 -2.23 -21.91
N THR A 390 -0.58 -2.45 -20.76
CA THR A 390 -0.81 -1.43 -19.74
C THR A 390 -0.02 -1.80 -18.48
N PRO A 391 1.16 -1.20 -18.27
CA PRO A 391 1.92 -1.33 -17.03
C PRO A 391 1.26 -0.55 -15.90
N VAL A 392 1.19 -1.15 -14.72
CA VAL A 392 0.52 -0.62 -13.53
C VAL A 392 1.43 -0.81 -12.32
N VAL A 393 1.69 0.26 -11.58
CA VAL A 393 2.11 0.14 -10.18
C VAL A 393 0.87 0.16 -9.29
N LEU A 394 0.66 -0.93 -8.55
CA LEU A 394 -0.50 -1.11 -7.67
C LEU A 394 -0.05 -1.03 -6.20
N PHE A 395 -0.47 0.03 -5.53
CA PHE A 395 -0.24 0.22 -4.10
C PHE A 395 -1.36 -0.46 -3.31
N ILE A 396 -1.03 -1.46 -2.50
CA ILE A 396 -1.95 -2.06 -1.54
C ILE A 396 -1.77 -1.33 -0.22
N VAL A 397 -2.69 -0.44 0.09
CA VAL A 397 -2.74 0.34 1.32
C VAL A 397 -3.36 -0.52 2.40
N ASN A 398 -2.48 -1.16 3.16
CA ASN A 398 -2.82 -2.26 4.05
C ASN A 398 -3.29 -1.75 5.44
N ARG A 399 -4.20 -0.78 5.40
CA ARG A 399 -4.78 -0.01 6.52
C ARG A 399 -5.95 0.84 6.01
N SER A 400 -6.99 1.04 6.82
CA SER A 400 -8.23 1.72 6.41
C SER A 400 -8.27 3.23 6.67
N ASP A 401 -7.32 3.79 7.41
CA ASP A 401 -7.33 5.19 7.85
C ASP A 401 -6.68 6.18 6.87
N CYS A 402 -6.22 5.72 5.70
CA CYS A 402 -5.60 6.59 4.68
C CYS A 402 -6.62 7.00 3.60
N GLN A 403 -6.61 8.26 3.18
CA GLN A 403 -7.50 8.77 2.13
C GLN A 403 -6.81 8.93 0.78
N SER A 404 -5.48 8.80 0.74
CA SER A 404 -4.69 8.85 -0.49
C SER A 404 -3.36 8.10 -0.31
N VAL A 405 -2.61 7.95 -1.41
CA VAL A 405 -1.23 7.48 -1.41
C VAL A 405 -0.34 8.53 -2.04
N ARG A 406 0.88 8.71 -1.52
CA ARG A 406 1.91 9.50 -2.17
C ARG A 406 3.29 8.88 -2.01
N ALA A 407 4.21 9.27 -2.89
CA ALA A 407 5.61 8.98 -2.66
C ALA A 407 6.11 9.66 -1.37
N CYS A 408 6.91 8.96 -0.57
CA CYS A 408 7.57 9.56 0.60
C CYS A 408 8.77 10.39 0.17
N ARG A 409 8.51 11.57 -0.42
CA ARG A 409 9.54 12.48 -0.93
C ARG A 409 10.53 12.91 0.15
N GLU A 410 10.09 12.98 1.39
CA GLU A 410 10.90 13.32 2.58
C GLU A 410 12.02 12.31 2.85
N LYS A 411 11.85 11.05 2.43
CA LYS A 411 12.83 9.98 2.65
C LYS A 411 13.47 9.46 1.37
N CYS A 412 12.74 9.52 0.26
CA CYS A 412 13.19 9.01 -1.03
C CYS A 412 12.77 9.96 -2.16
N PRO A 413 13.37 11.16 -2.27
CA PRO A 413 13.01 12.11 -3.33
C PRO A 413 13.24 11.55 -4.74
N VAL A 414 14.29 10.74 -4.92
CA VAL A 414 14.56 10.02 -6.19
C VAL A 414 13.39 9.15 -6.61
N PHE A 415 12.81 8.38 -5.68
CA PHE A 415 11.66 7.53 -6.01
C PHE A 415 10.44 8.37 -6.39
N ALA A 416 10.22 9.50 -5.70
CA ALA A 416 9.13 10.41 -6.04
C ALA A 416 9.27 10.97 -7.46
N GLU A 417 10.48 11.42 -7.84
CA GLU A 417 10.80 11.87 -9.20
C GLU A 417 10.59 10.76 -10.24
N ILE A 418 11.06 9.54 -9.97
CA ILE A 418 10.86 8.40 -10.88
C ILE A 418 9.38 8.06 -11.03
N LEU A 419 8.61 8.02 -9.93
CA LEU A 419 7.17 7.76 -9.97
C LEU A 419 6.46 8.79 -10.85
N GLU A 420 6.81 10.06 -10.70
CA GLU A 420 6.29 11.15 -11.54
C GLU A 420 6.62 10.95 -13.02
N ASP A 421 7.87 10.65 -13.33
CA ASP A 421 8.32 10.44 -14.71
C ASP A 421 7.65 9.24 -15.38
N VAL A 422 7.52 8.10 -14.70
CA VAL A 422 6.93 6.89 -15.30
C VAL A 422 5.43 7.05 -15.48
N VAL A 423 4.74 7.71 -14.54
CA VAL A 423 3.31 8.00 -14.68
C VAL A 423 3.06 8.99 -15.81
N ARG A 424 3.89 10.05 -15.91
CA ARG A 424 3.86 10.99 -17.03
C ARG A 424 4.07 10.30 -18.39
N SER A 425 4.88 9.24 -18.41
CA SER A 425 5.15 8.45 -19.62
C SER A 425 4.01 7.49 -20.01
N GLY A 426 3.05 7.23 -19.12
CA GLY A 426 1.86 6.42 -19.40
C GLY A 426 1.65 5.22 -18.48
N VAL A 427 2.61 4.90 -17.59
CA VAL A 427 2.42 3.87 -16.55
C VAL A 427 1.27 4.28 -15.64
N LYS A 428 0.37 3.35 -15.32
CA LYS A 428 -0.76 3.65 -14.43
C LYS A 428 -0.35 3.47 -12.98
N ALA A 429 -0.81 4.35 -12.11
CA ALA A 429 -0.64 4.22 -10.67
C ALA A 429 -2.03 4.10 -10.03
N LEU A 430 -2.26 3.01 -9.31
CA LEU A 430 -3.52 2.74 -8.62
C LEU A 430 -3.24 2.41 -7.15
N ALA A 431 -4.19 2.75 -6.27
CA ALA A 431 -4.12 2.38 -4.87
C ALA A 431 -5.42 1.75 -4.39
N VAL A 432 -5.31 0.59 -3.77
CA VAL A 432 -6.41 -0.12 -3.13
C VAL A 432 -6.24 -0.03 -1.63
N ARG A 433 -7.27 0.46 -0.94
CA ARG A 433 -7.36 0.46 0.51
C ARG A 433 -8.07 -0.79 0.99
N VAL A 434 -7.58 -1.34 2.10
CA VAL A 434 -8.22 -2.47 2.76
C VAL A 434 -8.45 -2.20 4.25
N ARG A 435 -9.42 -2.91 4.82
CA ARG A 435 -9.76 -2.88 6.24
C ARG A 435 -9.63 -4.28 6.82
N TRP A 436 -8.98 -4.40 7.97
CA TRP A 436 -8.87 -5.67 8.70
C TRP A 436 -9.81 -5.72 9.91
N THR A 437 -10.17 -6.91 10.34
CA THR A 437 -10.85 -7.18 11.62
C THR A 437 -9.94 -7.94 12.59
N GLU A 438 -10.30 -7.97 13.87
CA GLU A 438 -9.54 -8.68 14.91
C GLU A 438 -9.53 -10.20 14.67
N GLU A 439 -10.54 -10.72 13.97
CA GLU A 439 -10.67 -12.12 13.56
C GLU A 439 -9.77 -12.47 12.36
N GLY A 440 -9.01 -11.51 11.82
CA GLY A 440 -8.08 -11.76 10.71
C GLY A 440 -8.71 -11.69 9.33
N GLN A 441 -9.89 -11.08 9.19
CA GLN A 441 -10.56 -10.90 7.91
C GLN A 441 -10.17 -9.57 7.26
N CYS A 442 -9.80 -9.60 5.99
CA CYS A 442 -9.45 -8.43 5.18
C CYS A 442 -10.57 -8.10 4.21
N PHE A 443 -11.08 -6.89 4.22
CA PHE A 443 -12.12 -6.41 3.30
C PHE A 443 -11.56 -5.35 2.36
N PHE A 444 -12.06 -5.34 1.13
CA PHE A 444 -11.86 -4.24 0.20
C PHE A 444 -12.53 -2.98 0.74
N ASP A 445 -11.79 -1.88 0.84
CA ASP A 445 -12.26 -0.62 1.43
C ASP A 445 -12.14 0.57 0.45
N GLY A 446 -12.08 0.25 -0.84
CA GLY A 446 -12.14 1.21 -1.93
C GLY A 446 -10.82 1.50 -2.62
N ILE A 447 -10.92 2.26 -3.70
CA ILE A 447 -9.78 2.78 -4.47
C ILE A 447 -9.58 4.22 -4.02
N ILE A 448 -8.34 4.55 -3.64
CA ILE A 448 -7.98 5.89 -3.15
C ILE A 448 -7.05 6.59 -4.16
N PRO A 449 -7.07 7.94 -4.23
CA PRO A 449 -6.21 8.67 -5.14
C PRO A 449 -4.71 8.42 -4.86
N VAL A 450 -3.95 8.29 -5.94
CA VAL A 450 -2.48 8.34 -5.91
C VAL A 450 -2.05 9.75 -6.31
N HIS A 451 -1.40 10.47 -5.39
CA HIS A 451 -0.76 11.74 -5.67
C HIS A 451 0.66 11.50 -6.12
N VAL A 452 0.95 11.99 -7.31
CA VAL A 452 2.22 11.83 -8.01
C VAL A 452 2.91 13.18 -8.09
#